data_AF-A0A9D1M516-F1
#
_entry.id   AF-A0A9D1M516-F1
#
_cell.length_a   1.000
_cell.length_b   1.000
_cell.length_c   1.000
_cell.angle_alpha   90.00
_cell.angle_beta   90.00
_cell.angle_gamma   90.00
#
_symmetry.space_group_name_H-M   'P 1'
#
loop_
_entity.id
_entity.type
_entity.pdbx_description
1 polymer ?
#
loop_
_entity_poly.entity_id
_entity_poly.type
_entity_poly.pdbx_seq_one_letter_code
_entity_poly.pdbx_strand_id
1 'polypeptide(L)'
;LLAGSILTSAIVGNAYAQTCGAQPSCADLGYTRTSTDGCLGTALKCPFDKTKYNCVTTGDVFYQFKLNWSAAGGISGKTNWTAYQNGIIIGQGQDIGNYGSFITINGRKIGSLTGIAKQRTFFYANVSKGDTLYIDANDVSAVFIPYYGN
;
A
#
# COMPACT_ATOMS: atom_id res chain seq x y z
N LEU A 1 31.82 45.93 -60.24
CA LEU A 1 30.86 44.90 -60.71
C LEU A 1 31.65 43.61 -60.92
N LEU A 2 31.38 42.45 -60.30
CA LEU A 2 30.39 42.00 -59.32
C LEU A 2 31.14 41.03 -58.38
N ALA A 3 31.04 41.21 -57.07
CA ALA A 3 31.47 40.21 -56.10
C ALA A 3 30.32 39.20 -55.92
N GLY A 4 30.55 37.95 -56.31
CA GLY A 4 29.58 36.86 -56.17
C GLY A 4 29.42 36.48 -54.71
N SER A 5 28.24 36.73 -54.16
CA SER A 5 27.85 36.33 -52.80
C SER A 5 27.54 34.84 -52.77
N ILE A 6 28.27 34.09 -51.95
CA ILE A 6 27.92 32.70 -51.61
C ILE A 6 26.81 32.77 -50.56
N LEU A 7 25.60 32.40 -50.94
CA LEU A 7 24.47 32.22 -50.01
C LEU A 7 24.70 30.92 -49.23
N THR A 8 25.30 31.01 -48.05
CA THR A 8 25.28 29.94 -47.05
C THR A 8 23.85 29.77 -46.57
N SER A 9 23.20 28.69 -47.00
CA SER A 9 21.91 28.26 -46.47
C SER A 9 22.08 27.95 -44.98
N ALA A 10 21.70 28.89 -44.12
CA ALA A 10 21.43 28.59 -42.72
C ALA A 10 20.26 27.59 -42.73
N ILE A 11 20.55 26.35 -42.36
CA ILE A 11 19.52 25.39 -41.99
C ILE A 11 18.84 26.02 -40.79
N VAL A 12 17.67 26.61 -41.03
CA VAL A 12 16.77 27.06 -39.97
C VAL A 12 16.37 25.78 -39.27
N GLY A 13 17.13 25.42 -38.23
CA GLY A 13 16.66 24.52 -37.20
C GLY A 13 15.32 25.07 -36.78
N ASN A 14 14.28 24.30 -37.08
CA ASN A 14 12.92 24.38 -36.60
C ASN A 14 12.87 24.86 -35.15
N ALA A 15 12.92 26.19 -35.00
CA ALA A 15 12.71 26.93 -33.79
C ALA A 15 11.21 26.92 -33.51
N TYR A 16 10.72 25.78 -33.03
CA TYR A 16 9.62 25.76 -32.09
C TYR A 16 10.22 25.62 -30.69
N ALA A 17 11.00 26.63 -30.27
CA ALA A 17 11.14 26.90 -28.86
C ALA A 17 9.83 27.56 -28.40
N GLN A 18 8.77 26.74 -28.33
CA GLN A 18 7.61 27.02 -27.50
C GLN A 18 8.18 27.24 -26.09
N THR A 19 7.86 28.37 -25.45
CA THR A 19 8.44 28.77 -24.16
C THR A 19 8.27 27.67 -23.11
N CYS A 20 9.25 26.77 -23.01
CA CYS A 20 9.35 25.79 -21.96
C CYS A 20 9.77 26.56 -20.71
N GLY A 21 8.98 26.48 -19.64
CA GLY A 21 9.44 26.90 -18.31
C GLY A 21 10.76 26.20 -17.95
N ALA A 22 11.46 26.70 -16.95
CA ALA A 22 12.69 26.05 -16.46
C ALA A 22 12.46 24.54 -16.30
N GLN A 23 13.32 23.74 -16.95
CA GLN A 23 13.21 22.29 -16.94
C GLN A 23 13.25 21.80 -15.49
N PRO A 24 12.27 20.99 -15.03
CA PRO A 24 12.27 20.48 -13.67
C PRO A 24 13.48 19.57 -13.44
N SER A 25 13.96 19.49 -12.20
CA SER A 25 15.06 18.59 -11.87
C SER A 25 14.57 17.13 -11.84
N CYS A 26 15.47 16.19 -12.13
CA CYS A 26 15.17 14.76 -11.99
C CYS A 26 14.72 14.39 -10.57
N ALA A 27 15.21 15.10 -9.55
CA ALA A 27 14.80 14.88 -8.16
C ALA A 27 13.34 15.31 -7.93
N ASP A 28 12.90 16.45 -8.50
CA ASP A 28 11.51 16.92 -8.42
C ASP A 28 10.55 15.94 -9.08
N LEU A 29 11.03 15.20 -10.09
CA LEU A 29 10.29 14.15 -10.77
C LEU A 29 10.41 12.77 -10.10
N GLY A 30 11.10 12.68 -8.95
CA GLY A 30 11.25 11.44 -8.16
C GLY A 30 12.41 10.52 -8.57
N TYR A 31 13.26 10.92 -9.53
CA TYR A 31 14.45 10.17 -9.94
C TYR A 31 15.64 10.50 -9.02
N THR A 32 15.62 9.95 -7.81
CA THR A 32 16.63 10.24 -6.78
C THR A 32 17.80 9.26 -6.80
N ARG A 33 17.66 8.11 -7.47
CA ARG A 33 18.66 7.02 -7.45
C ARG A 33 19.72 7.18 -8.54
N THR A 34 20.91 6.67 -8.28
CA THR A 34 22.03 6.61 -9.24
C THR A 34 22.37 5.18 -9.68
N SER A 35 21.73 4.17 -9.09
CA SER A 35 21.85 2.76 -9.44
C SER A 35 20.47 2.11 -9.57
N THR A 36 20.40 1.05 -10.39
CA THR A 36 19.24 0.17 -10.53
C THR A 36 19.26 -1.01 -9.54
N ASP A 37 20.27 -1.09 -8.69
CA ASP A 37 20.38 -2.14 -7.69
C ASP A 37 19.24 -2.06 -6.68
N GLY A 38 18.63 -3.22 -6.39
CA GLY A 38 17.48 -3.32 -5.49
C GLY A 38 16.15 -2.86 -6.08
N CYS A 39 16.12 -2.48 -7.37
CA CYS A 39 14.88 -2.26 -8.09
C CYS A 39 14.15 -3.59 -8.32
N LEU A 40 12.87 -3.62 -7.93
CA LEU A 40 11.96 -4.71 -8.28
C LEU A 40 11.42 -4.44 -9.69
N GLY A 41 12.15 -4.92 -10.70
CA GLY A 41 11.81 -4.78 -12.11
C GLY A 41 12.58 -3.69 -12.84
N THR A 42 12.02 -3.20 -13.95
CA THR A 42 12.71 -2.23 -14.82
C THR A 42 12.75 -0.85 -14.19
N ALA A 43 13.96 -0.32 -13.99
CA ALA A 43 14.15 1.05 -13.55
C ALA A 43 13.87 2.05 -14.67
N LEU A 44 13.15 3.13 -14.34
CA LEU A 44 12.89 4.25 -15.23
C LEU A 44 14.08 5.21 -15.22
N LYS A 45 14.56 5.63 -16.40
CA LYS A 45 15.59 6.66 -16.53
C LYS A 45 14.97 8.05 -16.57
N CYS A 46 15.62 9.02 -15.93
CA CYS A 46 15.22 10.41 -16.07
C CYS A 46 15.43 10.90 -17.52
N PRO A 47 14.47 11.63 -18.12
CA PRO A 47 14.61 12.20 -19.47
C PRO A 47 15.75 13.21 -19.60
N PHE A 48 16.11 13.85 -18.50
CA PHE A 48 17.04 14.98 -18.47
C PHE A 48 18.43 14.63 -17.93
N ASP A 49 18.56 13.50 -17.23
CA ASP A 49 19.83 12.98 -16.71
C ASP A 49 19.83 11.46 -16.77
N LYS A 50 20.63 10.88 -17.68
CA LYS A 50 20.70 9.44 -17.89
C LYS A 50 21.37 8.67 -16.74
N THR A 51 21.95 9.37 -15.77
CA THR A 51 22.54 8.79 -14.56
C THR A 51 21.54 8.67 -13.40
N LYS A 52 20.32 9.22 -13.56
CA LYS A 52 19.28 9.21 -12.54
C LYS A 52 18.14 8.25 -12.87
N TYR A 53 17.68 7.55 -11.85
CA TYR A 53 16.69 6.48 -11.96
C TYR A 53 15.58 6.61 -10.91
N ASN A 54 14.41 6.08 -11.26
CA ASN A 54 13.31 5.83 -10.35
C ASN A 54 12.84 4.38 -10.53
N CYS A 55 12.58 3.68 -9.44
CA CYS A 55 12.05 2.33 -9.44
C CYS A 55 11.42 2.01 -8.10
N VAL A 56 10.49 1.04 -8.11
CA VAL A 56 9.98 0.43 -6.88
C VAL A 56 11.03 -0.50 -6.31
N THR A 57 11.20 -0.49 -5.00
CA THR A 57 12.08 -1.43 -4.30
C THR A 57 11.35 -2.32 -3.33
N THR A 58 12.05 -3.35 -2.89
CA THR A 58 11.61 -4.22 -1.80
C THR A 58 11.23 -3.44 -0.54
N GLY A 59 11.97 -2.37 -0.22
CA GLY A 59 11.64 -1.49 0.91
C GLY A 59 10.31 -0.76 0.73
N ASP A 60 10.05 -0.25 -0.48
CA ASP A 60 8.80 0.44 -0.80
C ASP A 60 7.60 -0.50 -0.71
N VAL A 61 7.76 -1.76 -1.15
CA VAL A 61 6.73 -2.80 -1.05
C VAL A 61 6.48 -3.20 0.41
N PHE A 62 7.53 -3.48 1.18
CA PHE A 62 7.36 -3.85 2.60
C PHE A 62 6.80 -2.72 3.45
N TYR A 63 7.05 -1.45 3.07
CA TYR A 63 6.43 -0.31 3.74
C TYR A 63 4.89 -0.37 3.65
N GLN A 64 4.33 -0.88 2.55
CA GLN A 64 2.89 -1.07 2.37
C GLN A 64 2.30 -2.18 3.27
N PHE A 65 3.14 -3.00 3.92
CA PHE A 65 2.74 -4.01 4.90
C PHE A 65 3.08 -3.59 6.34
N LYS A 66 3.64 -2.40 6.54
CA LYS A 66 3.92 -1.87 7.87
C LYS A 66 2.60 -1.60 8.59
N LEU A 67 2.50 -2.05 9.84
CA LEU A 67 1.31 -1.82 10.67
C LEU A 67 1.25 -0.38 11.19
N ASN A 68 0.10 0.27 11.00
CA ASN A 68 -0.19 1.61 11.52
C ASN A 68 -0.97 1.54 12.84
N TRP A 69 -0.23 1.36 13.94
CA TRP A 69 -0.81 1.24 15.28
C TRP A 69 -1.53 2.50 15.78
N SER A 70 -1.16 3.70 15.31
CA SER A 70 -1.87 4.93 15.71
C SER A 70 -3.26 5.03 15.09
N ALA A 71 -3.54 4.26 14.04
CA ALA A 71 -4.85 4.15 13.40
C ALA A 71 -5.61 2.86 13.82
N ALA A 72 -5.14 2.16 14.84
CA ALA A 72 -5.78 0.95 15.31
C ALA A 72 -7.18 1.24 15.90
N GLY A 73 -8.15 0.40 15.56
CA GLY A 73 -9.54 0.56 15.96
C GLY A 73 -10.12 -0.72 16.56
N GLY A 74 -10.93 -0.58 17.61
CA GLY A 74 -11.61 -1.71 18.23
C GLY A 74 -12.69 -2.31 17.33
N ILE A 75 -12.88 -3.63 17.40
CA ILE A 75 -13.98 -4.34 16.76
C ILE A 75 -14.87 -4.93 17.84
N SER A 76 -16.17 -4.66 17.75
CA SER A 76 -17.18 -5.20 18.66
C SER A 76 -17.60 -6.62 18.28
N GLY A 77 -17.94 -7.43 19.28
CA GLY A 77 -18.59 -8.72 19.08
C GLY A 77 -20.01 -8.58 18.54
N LYS A 78 -20.53 -9.69 17.99
CA LYS A 78 -21.93 -9.85 17.52
C LYS A 78 -22.42 -8.77 16.55
N THR A 79 -21.49 -8.17 15.82
CA THR A 79 -21.76 -7.13 14.83
C THR A 79 -21.03 -7.48 13.54
N ASN A 80 -21.66 -7.23 12.39
CA ASN A 80 -20.98 -7.36 11.11
C ASN A 80 -20.03 -6.17 10.94
N TRP A 81 -18.74 -6.46 10.90
CA TRP A 81 -17.70 -5.48 10.64
C TRP A 81 -17.16 -5.67 9.22
N THR A 82 -16.90 -4.57 8.53
CA THR A 82 -16.31 -4.58 7.18
C THR A 82 -14.99 -3.85 7.21
N ALA A 83 -13.95 -4.48 6.66
CA ALA A 83 -12.65 -3.88 6.52
C ALA A 83 -12.70 -2.66 5.60
N TYR A 84 -12.38 -1.49 6.12
CA TYR A 84 -12.34 -0.25 5.35
C TYR A 84 -11.01 -0.05 4.62
N GLN A 85 -9.97 -0.79 5.01
CA GLN A 85 -8.62 -0.79 4.44
C GLN A 85 -7.98 -2.18 4.57
N ASN A 86 -6.86 -2.41 3.88
CA ASN A 86 -6.05 -3.61 4.10
C ASN A 86 -5.34 -3.52 5.46
N GLY A 87 -5.19 -4.66 6.13
CA GLY A 87 -4.52 -4.69 7.43
C GLY A 87 -4.58 -6.05 8.09
N ILE A 88 -4.45 -6.05 9.40
CA ILE A 88 -4.59 -7.25 10.22
C ILE A 88 -5.66 -7.06 11.28
N ILE A 89 -6.20 -8.18 11.73
CA ILE A 89 -7.06 -8.27 12.90
C ILE A 89 -6.38 -9.19 13.89
N ILE A 90 -6.27 -8.72 15.13
CA ILE A 90 -5.83 -9.52 16.26
C ILE A 90 -6.94 -9.46 17.28
N GLY A 91 -7.34 -10.60 17.81
CA GLY A 91 -8.36 -10.57 18.84
C GLY A 91 -8.57 -11.88 19.55
N GLN A 92 -9.49 -11.80 20.49
CA GLN A 92 -9.99 -12.92 21.24
C GLN A 92 -11.50 -12.82 21.44
N GLY A 93 -12.15 -13.97 21.45
CA GLY A 93 -13.54 -14.12 21.87
C GLY A 93 -13.63 -15.19 22.94
N GLN A 94 -14.26 -14.86 24.07
CA GLN A 94 -14.64 -15.81 25.10
C GLN A 94 -16.16 -16.00 25.06
N ASP A 95 -16.57 -17.25 25.03
CA ASP A 95 -17.94 -17.63 25.31
C ASP A 95 -18.05 -18.13 26.74
N ILE A 96 -18.99 -17.56 27.48
CA ILE A 96 -19.29 -17.88 28.88
C ILE A 96 -20.54 -18.76 29.01
N GLY A 97 -21.24 -19.02 27.90
CA GLY A 97 -22.50 -19.76 27.81
C GLY A 97 -22.36 -21.23 27.38
N ASN A 98 -21.14 -21.74 27.22
CA ASN A 98 -20.85 -23.14 26.84
C ASN A 98 -21.33 -23.56 25.43
N TYR A 99 -21.49 -22.57 24.54
CA TYR A 99 -21.85 -22.69 23.11
C TYR A 99 -20.63 -22.72 22.17
N GLY A 100 -19.50 -22.14 22.59
CA GLY A 100 -18.30 -21.94 21.79
C GLY A 100 -18.12 -20.48 21.34
N SER A 101 -16.90 -20.15 20.90
CA SER A 101 -16.53 -18.84 20.36
C SER A 101 -16.13 -19.01 18.91
N PHE A 102 -16.81 -18.28 18.01
CA PHE A 102 -16.64 -18.43 16.58
C PHE A 102 -16.33 -17.11 15.89
N ILE A 103 -15.35 -17.15 15.02
CA ILE A 103 -14.93 -16.06 14.16
C ILE A 103 -15.31 -16.43 12.74
N THR A 104 -16.08 -15.58 12.07
CA THR A 104 -16.48 -15.78 10.68
C THR A 104 -15.86 -14.69 9.82
N ILE A 105 -14.99 -15.07 8.89
CA ILE A 105 -14.38 -14.14 7.92
C ILE A 105 -14.88 -14.51 6.54
N ASN A 106 -15.51 -13.57 5.82
CA ASN A 106 -16.08 -13.80 4.49
C ASN A 106 -16.96 -15.07 4.40
N GLY A 107 -17.80 -15.28 5.42
CA GLY A 107 -18.67 -16.46 5.53
C GLY A 107 -17.96 -17.74 5.98
N ARG A 108 -16.63 -17.77 6.11
CA ARG A 108 -15.90 -18.93 6.63
C ARG A 108 -15.82 -18.88 8.15
N LYS A 109 -16.56 -19.79 8.80
CA LYS A 109 -16.58 -19.95 10.26
C LYS A 109 -15.33 -20.73 10.75
N ILE A 110 -14.67 -20.19 11.78
CA ILE A 110 -13.45 -20.68 12.44
C ILE A 110 -13.66 -20.58 13.96
N GLY A 111 -13.46 -21.65 14.72
CA GLY A 111 -13.64 -21.62 16.18
C GLY A 111 -13.80 -22.99 16.81
N SER A 112 -13.92 -23.02 18.13
CA SER A 112 -14.09 -24.25 18.93
C SER A 112 -15.56 -24.57 19.18
N LEU A 113 -15.93 -25.85 19.08
CA LEU A 113 -17.28 -26.37 19.33
C LEU A 113 -17.63 -26.54 20.82
N THR A 114 -16.64 -26.50 21.72
CA THR A 114 -16.84 -26.70 23.16
C THR A 114 -16.15 -25.59 23.92
N GLY A 115 -16.93 -24.60 24.37
CA GLY A 115 -16.43 -23.48 25.16
C GLY A 115 -16.49 -23.81 26.63
N ILE A 116 -15.39 -24.27 27.23
CA ILE A 116 -15.28 -24.16 28.69
C ILE A 116 -15.44 -22.67 29.01
N ALA A 117 -16.29 -22.29 29.97
CA ALA A 117 -16.59 -20.88 30.26
C ALA A 117 -15.36 -20.00 30.58
N LYS A 118 -14.18 -20.59 30.78
CA LYS A 118 -12.89 -19.92 31.01
C LYS A 118 -11.96 -19.88 29.78
N GLN A 119 -12.30 -20.56 28.69
CA GLN A 119 -11.46 -20.64 27.49
C GLN A 119 -11.71 -19.46 26.56
N ARG A 120 -10.61 -18.89 26.05
CA ARG A 120 -10.63 -17.83 25.05
C ARG A 120 -10.17 -18.40 23.71
N THR A 121 -10.86 -18.05 22.64
CA THR A 121 -10.39 -18.31 21.27
C THR A 121 -9.61 -17.10 20.81
N PHE A 122 -8.31 -17.27 20.61
CA PHE A 122 -7.44 -16.26 19.99
C PHE A 122 -7.47 -16.41 18.47
N PHE A 123 -7.44 -15.30 17.75
CA PHE A 123 -7.36 -15.32 16.30
C PHE A 123 -6.50 -14.17 15.76
N TYR A 124 -5.90 -14.46 14.61
CA TYR A 124 -5.15 -13.53 13.80
C TYR A 124 -5.60 -13.72 12.35
N ALA A 125 -5.83 -12.61 11.64
CA ALA A 125 -6.14 -12.65 10.21
C ALA A 125 -5.57 -11.44 9.50
N ASN A 126 -5.04 -11.64 8.30
CA ASN A 126 -4.85 -10.59 7.31
C ASN A 126 -6.18 -10.36 6.60
N VAL A 127 -6.55 -9.11 6.38
CA VAL A 127 -7.79 -8.74 5.68
C VAL A 127 -7.50 -7.71 4.59
N SER A 128 -8.27 -7.81 3.52
CA SER A 128 -8.34 -6.82 2.45
C SER A 128 -9.54 -5.91 2.65
N LYS A 129 -9.50 -4.70 2.09
CA LYS A 129 -10.65 -3.80 2.05
C LYS A 129 -11.87 -4.51 1.43
N GLY A 130 -13.00 -4.46 2.13
CA GLY A 130 -14.23 -5.14 1.75
C GLY A 130 -14.45 -6.51 2.40
N ASP A 131 -13.41 -7.10 3.02
CA ASP A 131 -13.59 -8.33 3.80
C ASP A 131 -14.53 -8.10 4.98
N THR A 132 -15.31 -9.12 5.30
CA THR A 132 -16.32 -9.09 6.37
C THR A 132 -15.90 -9.97 7.53
N LEU A 133 -16.20 -9.51 8.74
CA LEU A 133 -15.92 -10.20 10.00
C LEU A 133 -17.17 -10.20 10.87
N TYR A 134 -17.45 -11.36 11.47
CA TYR A 134 -18.42 -11.51 12.56
C TYR A 134 -17.81 -12.35 13.68
N ILE A 135 -17.83 -11.83 14.92
CA ILE A 135 -17.33 -12.53 16.11
C ILE A 135 -18.51 -12.93 16.98
N ASP A 136 -18.80 -14.22 17.02
CA ASP A 136 -19.84 -14.82 17.86
C ASP A 136 -19.25 -15.26 19.20
N ALA A 137 -19.22 -14.33 20.17
CA ALA A 137 -18.75 -14.54 21.53
C ALA A 137 -19.36 -13.49 22.49
N ASN A 138 -19.31 -13.73 23.80
CA ASN A 138 -19.86 -12.82 24.82
C ASN A 138 -18.87 -11.76 25.28
N ASP A 139 -17.60 -12.13 25.45
CA ASP A 139 -16.52 -11.22 25.82
C ASP A 139 -15.51 -11.16 24.68
N VAL A 140 -15.48 -10.03 23.97
CA VAL A 140 -14.69 -9.81 22.76
C VAL A 140 -13.72 -8.67 22.99
N SER A 141 -12.45 -8.95 22.69
CA SER A 141 -11.43 -7.92 22.56
C SER A 141 -10.72 -8.17 21.24
N ALA A 142 -11.02 -7.34 20.24
CA ALA A 142 -10.43 -7.43 18.92
C ALA A 142 -10.04 -6.04 18.44
N VAL A 143 -8.94 -5.95 17.72
CA VAL A 143 -8.41 -4.73 17.14
C VAL A 143 -8.10 -4.95 15.67
N PHE A 144 -8.53 -4.01 14.84
CA PHE A 144 -8.07 -3.88 13.47
C PHE A 144 -6.91 -2.89 13.43
N ILE A 145 -5.84 -3.27 12.74
CA ILE A 145 -4.65 -2.45 12.55
C ILE A 145 -4.42 -2.33 11.03
N PRO A 146 -4.67 -1.17 10.43
CA PRO A 146 -4.46 -0.99 8.99
C PRO A 146 -2.96 -1.01 8.65
N TYR A 147 -2.64 -1.38 7.42
CA TYR A 147 -1.30 -1.13 6.89
C TYR A 147 -1.13 0.34 6.47
N TYR A 148 0.12 0.83 6.46
CA TYR A 148 0.44 2.14 5.87
C TYR A 148 0.17 2.14 4.36
N GLY A 149 -0.40 3.24 3.84
CA GLY A 149 -0.40 3.53 2.41
C GLY A 149 -1.61 3.05 1.59
N ASN A 150 -2.73 2.69 2.23
CA ASN A 150 -3.98 2.33 1.53
C ASN A 150 -4.93 3.52 1.30
#